data_AF-A0A5K1CZ69-F1
#
_entry.id   AF-A0A5K1CZ69-F1
#
_cell.length_a   1.000
_cell.length_b   1.000
_cell.length_c   1.000
_cell.angle_alpha   90.00
_cell.angle_beta   90.00
_cell.angle_gamma   90.00
#
_symmetry.space_group_name_H-M   'P 1'
#
loop_
_entity.id
_entity.type
_entity.pdbx_description
1 polymer ?
#
loop_
_entity_poly.entity_id
_entity_poly.type
_entity_poly.pdbx_seq_one_letter_code
_entity_poly.pdbx_strand_id
1 'polypeptide(L)' 'VRPNAVALVDAFNYTDHYLGSTLGRYDGNVYPALYQEAWKEPLNDSVVPDGYYEYVRPLIKQQFRFSRL' A
#
# COMPACT_ATOMS: atom_id res chain seq x y z
N VAL A 1 10.70 -30.46 -6.12
CA VAL A 1 10.46 -29.41 -5.09
C VAL A 1 9.13 -28.68 -5.30
N ARG A 2 8.88 -28.04 -6.46
CA ARG A 2 7.67 -27.23 -6.75
C ARG A 2 6.33 -27.73 -6.17
N PRO A 3 5.89 -28.99 -6.31
CA PRO A 3 4.62 -29.43 -5.74
C PRO A 3 4.52 -29.29 -4.22
N ASN A 4 5.66 -29.31 -3.52
CA ASN A 4 5.72 -29.25 -2.06
C ASN A 4 6.18 -27.88 -1.55
N ALA A 5 6.37 -26.88 -2.43
CA ALA A 5 6.92 -25.59 -2.01
C ALA A 5 6.07 -24.92 -0.92
N VAL A 6 4.73 -24.94 -1.06
CA VAL A 6 3.79 -24.38 -0.07
C VAL A 6 3.84 -25.17 1.25
N ALA A 7 3.71 -26.50 1.20
CA ALA A 7 3.77 -27.33 2.40
C ALA A 7 5.09 -27.21 3.17
N LEU A 8 6.21 -27.01 2.46
CA LEU A 8 7.51 -26.82 3.08
C LEU A 8 7.62 -25.48 3.82
N VAL A 9 6.98 -24.41 3.33
CA VAL A 9 6.94 -23.12 4.04
C VAL A 9 5.89 -23.11 5.15
N ASP A 10 4.77 -23.82 4.97
CA ASP A 10 3.73 -23.98 6.00
C ASP A 10 4.26 -24.75 7.23
N ALA A 11 5.22 -25.66 7.04
CA ALA A 11 5.82 -26.44 8.13
C ALA A 11 6.55 -25.59 9.19
N PHE A 12 6.92 -24.34 8.88
CA PHE A 12 7.46 -23.40 9.86
C PHE A 12 6.39 -22.87 10.83
N ASN A 13 5.11 -23.04 10.50
CA ASN A 13 3.95 -22.74 11.34
C ASN A 13 3.93 -21.30 11.90
N TYR A 14 4.26 -20.32 11.05
CA TYR A 14 4.14 -18.91 11.38
C TYR A 14 2.67 -18.48 11.39
N THR A 15 2.25 -17.81 12.46
CA THR A 15 0.92 -17.18 12.51
C THR A 15 0.90 -15.92 11.66
N ASP A 16 -0.27 -15.53 11.14
CA ASP A 16 -0.43 -14.27 10.39
C ASP A 16 0.06 -13.05 11.19
N HIS A 17 -0.18 -13.05 12.51
CA HIS A 17 0.30 -11.99 13.40
C HIS A 17 1.84 -11.94 13.48
N TYR A 18 2.49 -13.11 13.56
CA TYR A 18 3.95 -13.17 13.58
C TYR A 18 4.56 -12.81 12.22
N LEU A 19 3.95 -13.28 11.13
CA LEU A 19 4.43 -13.04 9.77
C LEU A 19 4.26 -11.57 9.35
N GLY A 20 3.19 -10.91 9.80
CA GLY A 20 2.95 -9.48 9.55
C GLY A 20 2.84 -9.12 8.07
N SER A 21 2.47 -10.07 7.21
CA SER A 21 2.46 -9.90 5.75
C SER A 21 1.08 -10.12 5.18
N THR A 22 0.51 -9.06 4.60
CA THR A 22 -0.77 -9.13 3.88
C THR A 22 -0.69 -9.99 2.62
N LEU A 23 0.47 -10.04 1.96
CA LEU A 23 0.72 -10.91 0.80
C LEU A 23 0.89 -12.38 1.20
N GLY A 24 1.43 -12.64 2.39
CA GLY A 24 1.75 -13.98 2.88
C GLY A 24 0.66 -14.62 3.74
N ARG A 25 -0.57 -14.10 3.72
CA ARG A 25 -1.68 -14.61 4.53
C ARG A 25 -1.91 -16.09 4.28
N TYR A 26 -2.15 -16.83 5.36
CA TYR A 26 -2.38 -18.27 5.30
C TYR A 26 -3.64 -18.65 4.51
N ASP A 27 -4.70 -17.83 4.60
CA ASP A 27 -5.98 -18.08 3.91
C ASP A 27 -5.94 -17.84 2.39
N GLY A 28 -4.83 -17.32 1.87
CA GLY A 28 -4.68 -16.96 0.46
C GLY A 28 -5.59 -15.81 -0.01
N ASN A 29 -6.33 -15.15 0.88
CA ASN A 29 -7.26 -14.07 0.54
C ASN A 29 -6.55 -12.72 0.39
N VAL A 30 -5.61 -12.67 -0.55
CA VAL A 30 -4.62 -11.59 -0.66
C VAL A 30 -5.23 -10.28 -1.15
N TYR A 31 -5.99 -10.29 -2.25
CA TYR A 31 -6.41 -9.04 -2.90
C TYR A 31 -7.39 -8.20 -2.06
N PRO A 32 -8.45 -8.77 -1.47
CA PRO A 32 -9.33 -8.01 -0.59
C PRO A 32 -8.61 -7.50 0.66
N ALA A 33 -7.69 -8.31 1.22
CA ALA A 33 -6.90 -7.90 2.38
C ALA A 33 -5.97 -6.73 2.03
N LEU A 34 -5.25 -6.79 0.91
CA LEU A 34 -4.40 -5.67 0.45
C LEU A 34 -5.19 -4.38 0.29
N TYR A 35 -6.38 -4.46 -0.30
CA TYR A 35 -7.25 -3.30 -0.45
C TYR A 35 -7.62 -2.71 0.91
N GLN A 36 -8.06 -3.55 1.86
CA GLN A 36 -8.43 -3.10 3.21
C GLN A 36 -7.25 -2.51 3.99
N GLU A 37 -6.06 -3.12 3.90
CA GLU A 37 -4.86 -2.59 4.57
C GLU A 37 -4.42 -1.24 3.97
N ALA A 38 -4.51 -1.07 2.64
CA ALA A 38 -4.19 0.20 2.01
C ALA A 38 -5.08 1.35 2.52
N TRP A 39 -6.37 1.08 2.78
CA TRP A 39 -7.28 2.09 3.35
C TRP A 39 -6.94 2.54 4.77
N LYS A 40 -6.16 1.76 5.53
CA LYS A 40 -5.77 2.12 6.90
C LYS A 40 -4.56 3.05 6.98
N GLU A 41 -3.87 3.26 5.86
CA GLU A 41 -2.72 4.16 5.80
C GLU A 41 -3.17 5.60 6.12
N PRO A 42 -2.57 6.28 7.11
CA PRO A 42 -2.98 7.63 7.52
C PRO A 42 -3.01 8.66 6.38
N LEU A 43 -2.19 8.47 5.34
CA LEU A 43 -2.19 9.33 4.16
C LEU A 43 -3.55 9.32 3.42
N ASN A 44 -4.33 8.25 3.58
CA ASN A 44 -5.65 8.08 2.96
C ASN A 44 -6.80 8.61 3.83
N ASP A 45 -6.53 9.15 5.03
CA ASP A 45 -7.56 9.75 5.90
C ASP A 45 -8.19 11.02 5.31
N SER A 46 -7.48 11.66 4.37
CA SER A 46 -7.94 12.86 3.68
C SER A 46 -7.83 12.71 2.17
N VAL A 47 -8.77 13.34 1.44
CA VAL A 47 -8.75 13.33 -0.03
C VAL A 47 -7.59 14.16 -0.58
N VAL A 48 -7.15 15.18 0.17
CA VAL A 48 -6.04 16.05 -0.21
C VAL A 48 -4.97 15.93 0.87
N PRO A 49 -3.79 15.37 0.56
CA PRO A 49 -2.75 15.14 1.55
C PRO A 49 -2.14 16.46 2.03
N ASP A 50 -1.57 16.40 3.23
CA ASP A 50 -0.85 17.51 3.82
C ASP A 50 0.29 18.00 2.92
N GLY A 51 0.52 19.32 2.93
CA GLY A 51 1.53 19.96 2.09
C GLY A 51 1.12 20.13 0.61
N TYR A 52 0.01 19.55 0.13
CA TYR A 52 -0.44 19.79 -1.24
C TYR A 52 -0.68 21.28 -1.50
N TYR A 53 -1.43 21.96 -0.61
CA TYR A 53 -1.76 23.37 -0.78
C TYR A 53 -0.56 24.31 -0.62
N GLU A 54 0.37 23.96 0.27
CA GLU A 54 1.51 24.79 0.64
C GLU A 54 2.66 24.67 -0.36
N TYR A 55 2.97 23.45 -0.82
CA TYR A 55 4.17 23.19 -1.61
C TYR A 55 3.85 22.80 -3.05
N VAL A 56 2.91 21.89 -3.26
CA VAL A 56 2.68 21.29 -4.60
C VAL A 56 1.85 22.24 -5.48
N ARG A 57 0.75 22.77 -4.95
CA ARG A 57 -0.20 23.62 -5.69
C ARG A 57 0.43 24.91 -6.23
N PRO A 58 1.28 25.65 -5.50
CA PRO A 58 1.91 26.86 -6.02
C PRO A 58 2.86 26.57 -7.20
N LEU A 59 3.64 25.48 -7.14
CA LEU A 59 4.56 25.07 -8.21
C LEU A 59 3.80 24.79 -9.50
N ILE A 60 2.73 23.99 -9.41
CA ILE A 60 1.86 23.67 -10.54
C ILE A 60 1.28 24.95 -11.16
N LYS A 61 0.70 25.84 -10.34
CA LYS A 61 0.11 27.10 -10.82
C LYS A 61 1.13 28.08 -11.39
N GLN A 62 2.37 28.06 -10.91
CA GLN A 62 3.44 28.91 -11.44
C GLN A 62 3.91 28.41 -12.82
N GLN A 63 4.07 27.10 -13.00
CA GLN A 63 4.41 26.52 -14.30
C GLN A 63 3.36 26.85 -15.37
N PHE A 64 2.07 26.78 -15.03
CA PHE A 64 1.00 27.19 -15.94
C PHE A 64 1.02 28.68 -16.31
N ARG A 65 1.55 29.55 -15.43
CA ARG A 65 1.72 30.98 -15.74
C ARG A 65 2.85 31.20 -16.74
N PHE A 66 3.97 30.50 -16.61
CA PHE A 66 5.08 30.61 -17.55
C PHE A 66 4.78 30.03 -18.93
N SER A 67 4.00 28.94 -19.02
CA SER A 67 3.62 28.34 -20.31
C SER A 67 2.60 29.15 -21.11
N ARG A 68 2.02 30.21 -20.52
CA ARG A 68 1.06 31.12 -21.17
C ARG A 68 1.70 32.42 -21.68
N LEU A 69 2.99 32.62 -21.39
CA LEU A 69 3.83 33.70 -21.93
C LEU A 69 4.56 33.19 -23.17
#